data_AF-A0AAW1WMP5-F1
#
_entry.id   AF-A0AAW1WMP5-F1
#
_cell.length_a   1.000
_cell.length_b   1.000
_cell.length_c   1.000
_cell.angle_alpha   90.00
_cell.angle_beta   90.00
_cell.angle_gamma   90.00
#
_symmetry.space_group_name_H-M   'P 1'
#
loop_
_entity.id
_entity.type
_entity.pdbx_description
1 polymer ?
#
loop_
_entity_poly.entity_id
_entity_poly.type
_entity_poly.pdbx_seq_one_letter_code
_entity_poly.pdbx_strand_id
1 'polypeptide(L)'
;MSQLLTALLKGFIICLKIISKTTVQHTFTADHGMHDKGSHGDGHPSNTDTPLVVWGAGVQHPKLISRSSHGDGHSDCGSRFVDDHIHDTPTPTEWGLHGIERVDVNQADIAPLMDNFRLFLDCHADEVEAVLANTKQVLNQFVRKSQTKESTSLFFKPFKPLGHYSSLLDQIEDQISNGDYEAAMKLSENLRDLALQGLHYFQTYDWLMLMTVITLGYIGWMTYIVLHVLQSYTSLAGDILTKEQADHQTDNTRKVQLCGCLFLGLFSIILFMEQSPPLYHAYTIMTVFLWTQISSEYRFIKALWKQLYGRRTNYFTKVLAACAVSVFIL
;
A
#
# COMPACT_ATOMS: atom_id res chain seq x y z
N MET A 1 -0.06 -17.31 26.37
CA MET A 1 -0.35 -15.86 26.38
C MET A 1 0.64 -15.05 27.21
N SER A 2 0.96 -15.44 28.46
CA SER A 2 1.86 -14.64 29.34
C SER A 2 3.27 -14.41 28.79
N GLN A 3 3.88 -15.38 28.09
CA GLN A 3 5.22 -15.20 27.49
C GLN A 3 5.23 -14.18 26.34
N LEU A 4 4.16 -14.13 25.53
CA LEU A 4 4.01 -13.16 24.43
C LEU A 4 3.78 -11.75 25.00
N LEU A 5 2.90 -11.62 26.00
CA LEU A 5 2.66 -10.36 26.69
C LEU A 5 3.92 -9.84 27.40
N THR A 6 4.69 -10.75 28.01
CA THR A 6 5.98 -10.42 28.63
C THR A 6 7.03 -10.00 27.60
N ALA A 7 7.05 -10.64 26.43
CA ALA A 7 7.94 -10.25 25.32
C ALA A 7 7.55 -8.88 24.75
N LEU A 8 6.26 -8.59 24.60
CA LEU A 8 5.74 -7.28 24.18
C LEU A 8 6.06 -6.19 25.20
N LEU A 9 5.84 -6.44 26.50
CA LEU A 9 6.22 -5.52 27.58
C LEU A 9 7.73 -5.27 27.63
N LYS A 10 8.54 -6.31 27.44
CA LYS A 10 10.00 -6.15 27.33
C LYS A 10 10.39 -5.33 26.10
N GLY A 11 9.77 -5.58 24.95
CA GLY A 11 9.94 -4.79 23.72
C GLY A 11 9.56 -3.33 23.94
N PHE A 12 8.43 -3.08 24.61
CA PHE A 12 7.94 -1.76 24.97
C PHE A 12 8.90 -1.02 25.91
N ILE A 13 9.41 -1.68 26.94
CA ILE A 13 10.42 -1.11 27.86
C ILE A 13 11.74 -0.80 27.14
N ILE A 14 12.14 -1.64 26.18
CA ILE A 14 13.32 -1.39 25.35
C ILE A 14 13.08 -0.17 24.44
N CYS A 15 11.92 -0.05 23.81
CA CYS A 15 11.53 1.13 23.04
C CYS A 15 11.52 2.39 23.93
N LEU A 16 10.92 2.33 25.12
CA LEU A 16 10.95 3.44 26.09
C LEU A 16 12.37 3.88 26.47
N LYS A 17 13.28 2.93 26.69
CA LYS A 17 14.69 3.23 27.01
C LYS A 17 15.47 3.79 25.83
N ILE A 18 15.18 3.34 24.60
CA ILE A 18 15.82 3.83 23.38
C ILE A 18 15.32 5.22 23.02
N ILE A 19 14.05 5.54 23.33
CA ILE A 19 13.39 6.77 22.90
C ILE A 19 13.23 7.79 24.05
N SER A 20 14.19 7.82 24.97
CA SER A 20 14.33 8.87 25.99
C SER A 20 14.84 10.20 25.40
N LYS A 21 14.28 10.66 24.28
CA LYS A 21 14.54 12.00 23.75
C LYS A 21 13.35 12.90 24.05
N THR A 22 13.65 14.08 24.59
CA THR A 22 12.71 15.06 25.16
C THR A 22 11.87 15.82 24.13
N THR A 23 11.85 15.41 22.86
CA THR A 23 11.20 16.15 21.77
C THR A 23 10.22 15.32 20.93
N VAL A 24 9.94 14.08 21.32
CA VAL A 24 9.05 13.18 20.56
C VAL A 24 7.91 12.70 21.45
N GLN A 25 6.68 12.76 20.93
CA GLN A 25 5.49 12.15 21.52
C GLN A 25 5.28 10.75 20.93
N HIS A 26 4.84 9.84 21.78
CA HIS A 26 4.55 8.46 21.43
C HIS A 26 3.12 8.12 21.81
N THR A 27 2.47 7.36 20.93
CA THR A 27 1.15 6.77 21.17
C THR A 27 1.29 5.26 21.02
N PHE A 28 0.83 4.53 22.03
CA PHE A 28 0.72 3.08 22.02
C PHE A 28 -0.75 2.71 22.10
N THR A 29 -1.20 1.88 21.15
CA THR A 29 -2.58 1.39 21.09
C THR A 29 -2.65 -0.01 20.48
N ALA A 30 -3.84 -0.60 20.49
CA ALA A 30 -4.18 -1.82 19.76
C ALA A 30 -5.28 -1.55 18.72
N ASP A 31 -5.35 -2.38 17.70
CA ASP A 31 -6.39 -2.35 16.66
C ASP A 31 -7.70 -3.03 17.11
N HIS A 32 -7.63 -3.96 18.06
CA HIS A 32 -8.78 -4.51 18.76
C HIS A 32 -8.35 -5.21 20.06
N GLY A 33 -9.33 -5.53 20.91
CA GLY A 33 -9.16 -6.41 22.06
C GLY A 33 -9.27 -7.90 21.69
N MET A 34 -9.08 -8.78 22.68
CA MET A 34 -9.22 -10.23 22.51
C MET A 34 -9.62 -10.88 23.85
N HIS A 35 -10.55 -11.84 23.81
CA HIS A 35 -10.90 -12.64 24.97
C HIS A 35 -9.76 -13.55 25.43
N ASP A 36 -9.83 -14.02 26.68
CA ASP A 36 -8.92 -15.03 27.25
C ASP A 36 -8.85 -16.34 26.44
N LYS A 37 -9.89 -16.62 25.64
CA LYS A 37 -9.97 -17.79 24.75
C LYS A 37 -9.34 -17.56 23.37
N GLY A 38 -8.82 -16.37 23.09
CA GLY A 38 -8.18 -16.01 21.82
C GLY A 38 -9.14 -15.61 20.69
N SER A 39 -10.41 -15.31 21.01
CA SER A 39 -11.42 -14.84 20.04
C SER A 39 -11.57 -13.32 20.10
N HIS A 40 -11.79 -12.70 18.95
CA HIS A 40 -11.99 -11.26 18.78
C HIS A 40 -13.10 -10.98 17.73
N GLY A 41 -13.57 -9.74 17.62
CA GLY A 41 -14.45 -9.28 16.55
C GLY A 41 -15.96 -9.35 16.83
N ASP A 42 -16.36 -9.61 18.08
CA ASP A 42 -17.73 -9.35 18.54
C ASP A 42 -17.81 -7.99 19.28
N GLY A 43 -19.01 -7.61 19.71
CA GLY A 43 -19.25 -6.35 20.44
C GLY A 43 -18.97 -6.42 21.95
N HIS A 44 -18.25 -7.43 22.44
CA HIS A 44 -17.93 -7.53 23.86
C HIS A 44 -16.83 -6.51 24.24
N PRO A 45 -16.88 -5.85 25.42
CA PRO A 45 -15.89 -4.85 25.83
C PRO A 45 -14.44 -5.32 25.75
N SER A 46 -14.16 -6.58 26.09
CA SER A 46 -12.79 -7.13 25.96
C SER A 46 -12.27 -7.21 24.52
N ASN A 47 -13.14 -7.04 23.52
CA ASN A 47 -12.80 -7.01 22.10
C ASN A 47 -12.84 -5.60 21.51
N THR A 48 -13.58 -4.66 22.12
CA THR A 48 -13.74 -3.28 21.65
C THR A 48 -12.88 -2.27 22.41
N ASP A 49 -12.49 -2.57 23.65
CA ASP A 49 -11.67 -1.69 24.47
C ASP A 49 -10.19 -1.97 24.18
N THR A 50 -9.48 -0.94 23.72
CA THR A 50 -8.06 -0.99 23.42
C THR A 50 -7.28 -0.07 24.34
N PRO A 51 -6.08 -0.45 24.80
CA PRO A 51 -5.26 0.46 25.60
C PRO A 51 -4.90 1.69 24.76
N LEU A 52 -4.93 2.88 25.35
CA LEU A 52 -4.36 4.08 24.75
C LEU A 52 -3.38 4.69 25.76
N VAL A 53 -2.09 4.65 25.43
CA VAL A 53 -1.04 5.21 26.27
C VAL A 53 -0.26 6.22 25.47
N VAL A 54 -0.23 7.46 25.96
CA VAL A 54 0.46 8.59 25.31
C VAL A 54 1.51 9.13 26.27
N TRP A 55 2.73 9.33 25.80
CA TRP A 55 3.83 9.89 26.59
C TRP A 55 4.84 10.60 25.70
N GLY A 56 5.73 11.40 26.29
CA GLY A 56 6.79 12.11 25.57
C GLY A 56 6.60 13.61 25.61
N ALA A 57 7.32 14.31 24.73
CA ALA A 57 7.38 15.77 24.72
C ALA A 57 6.02 16.40 24.47
N GLY A 58 5.72 17.46 25.23
CA GLY A 58 4.49 18.22 25.05
C GLY A 58 3.21 17.51 25.52
N VAL A 59 3.25 16.26 25.97
CA VAL A 59 2.05 15.58 26.50
C VAL A 59 1.69 16.17 27.86
N GLN A 60 0.43 16.60 27.99
CA GLN A 60 -0.11 17.16 29.21
C GLN A 60 0.12 16.21 30.40
N HIS A 61 0.63 16.75 31.50
CA HIS A 61 0.84 15.98 32.71
C HIS A 61 -0.48 15.44 33.28
N PRO A 62 -0.46 14.26 33.94
CA PRO A 62 -1.65 13.68 34.55
C PRO A 62 -2.34 14.67 35.50
N LYS A 63 -3.62 14.94 35.26
CA LYS A 63 -4.44 15.80 36.14
C LYS A 63 -4.91 14.99 37.34
N LEU A 64 -4.83 15.60 38.52
CA LEU A 64 -5.35 15.00 39.75
C LEU A 64 -6.84 15.29 39.89
N ILE A 65 -7.61 14.28 40.29
CA ILE A 65 -9.05 14.43 40.57
C ILE A 65 -9.21 15.36 41.79
N SER A 66 -9.82 16.53 41.59
CA SER A 66 -10.05 17.49 42.68
C SER A 66 -11.11 17.00 43.68
N ARG A 67 -10.79 17.05 44.98
CA ARG A 67 -11.66 16.56 46.08
C ARG A 67 -12.92 17.40 46.34
N SER A 68 -13.17 18.46 45.57
CA SER A 68 -14.37 19.31 45.69
C SER A 68 -15.61 18.75 44.99
N SER A 69 -15.49 17.66 44.23
CA SER A 69 -16.61 17.00 43.54
C SER A 69 -17.19 15.82 44.35
N HIS A 70 -17.15 15.87 45.69
CA HIS A 70 -17.84 14.91 46.56
C HIS A 70 -19.30 15.33 46.79
N GLY A 71 -20.06 15.40 45.72
CA GLY A 71 -21.49 15.67 45.76
C GLY A 71 -22.08 15.58 44.37
N ASP A 72 -22.63 14.42 44.04
CA ASP A 72 -23.67 14.17 43.02
C ASP A 72 -23.67 15.09 41.79
N GLY A 73 -22.49 15.26 41.22
CA GLY A 73 -22.22 16.23 40.16
C GLY A 73 -21.21 15.60 39.25
N HIS A 74 -21.69 14.68 38.41
CA HIS A 74 -21.09 14.46 37.10
C HIS A 74 -20.80 15.85 36.54
N SER A 75 -19.52 16.19 36.37
CA SER A 75 -19.19 17.38 35.62
C SER A 75 -19.75 17.14 34.23
N ASP A 76 -20.83 17.84 33.91
CA ASP A 76 -21.55 17.90 32.62
C ASP A 76 -20.65 18.46 31.47
N CYS A 77 -19.33 18.36 31.66
CA CYS A 77 -18.24 18.78 30.79
C CYS A 77 -17.53 17.58 30.15
N GLY A 78 -18.03 16.36 30.33
CA GLY A 78 -17.68 15.25 29.44
C GLY A 78 -18.38 15.51 28.11
N SER A 79 -17.62 15.86 27.07
CA SER A 79 -18.16 15.90 25.71
C SER A 79 -18.79 14.55 25.41
N ARG A 80 -20.13 14.48 25.42
CA ARG A 80 -20.87 13.32 24.94
C ARG A 80 -20.38 13.02 23.54
N PHE A 81 -19.76 11.86 23.36
CA PHE A 81 -19.42 11.38 22.02
C PHE A 81 -20.72 11.18 21.22
N VAL A 82 -20.64 11.31 19.90
CA VAL A 82 -21.80 11.30 18.99
C VAL A 82 -22.61 9.99 19.07
N ASP A 83 -21.99 8.92 19.57
CA ASP A 83 -22.57 7.59 19.76
C ASP A 83 -23.21 7.37 21.15
N ASP A 84 -23.36 8.43 21.96
CA ASP A 84 -23.95 8.41 23.30
C ASP A 84 -23.30 7.37 24.26
N HIS A 85 -22.10 6.87 23.93
CA HIS A 85 -21.35 5.99 24.82
C HIS A 85 -20.81 6.80 26.00
N ILE A 86 -21.20 6.40 27.20
CA ILE A 86 -20.72 6.98 28.46
C ILE A 86 -19.41 6.28 28.81
N HIS A 87 -18.28 6.97 28.59
CA HIS A 87 -16.97 6.49 29.02
C HIS A 87 -16.61 6.90 30.46
N ASP A 88 -17.58 7.34 31.28
CA ASP A 88 -17.39 7.66 32.71
C ASP A 88 -17.25 6.40 33.59
N THR A 89 -16.62 5.33 33.08
CA THR A 89 -16.36 4.15 33.91
C THR A 89 -15.22 4.47 34.88
N PRO A 90 -15.40 4.20 36.19
CA PRO A 90 -14.36 4.47 37.18
C PRO A 90 -13.02 3.84 36.76
N THR A 91 -11.92 4.56 36.96
CA THR A 91 -10.58 4.02 36.71
C THR A 91 -10.42 2.70 37.47
N PRO A 92 -10.11 1.58 36.78
CA PRO A 92 -10.00 0.27 37.43
C PRO A 92 -8.97 0.31 38.56
N THR A 93 -9.32 -0.26 39.72
CA THR A 93 -8.49 -0.15 40.94
C THR A 93 -7.17 -0.90 40.77
N GLU A 94 -7.19 -1.98 40.01
CA GLU A 94 -6.04 -2.81 39.64
C GLU A 94 -4.97 -2.05 38.85
N TRP A 95 -5.29 -0.93 38.21
CA TRP A 95 -4.30 -0.12 37.48
C TRP A 95 -3.42 0.71 38.43
N GLY A 96 -3.84 0.90 39.69
CA GLY A 96 -3.11 1.70 40.67
C GLY A 96 -3.07 3.20 40.35
N LEU A 97 -3.89 3.67 39.41
CA LEU A 97 -3.98 5.07 38.98
C LEU A 97 -5.08 5.85 39.72
N HIS A 98 -5.43 5.41 40.93
CA HIS A 98 -6.48 6.03 41.74
C HIS A 98 -6.10 7.48 42.09
N GLY A 99 -6.95 8.43 41.68
CA GLY A 99 -6.74 9.87 41.91
C GLY A 99 -6.17 10.64 40.70
N ILE A 100 -5.88 9.96 39.60
CA ILE A 100 -5.58 10.57 38.30
C ILE A 100 -6.86 10.56 37.45
N GLU A 101 -7.14 11.69 36.79
CA GLU A 101 -8.26 11.83 35.86
C GLU A 101 -8.09 10.88 34.67
N ARG A 102 -9.14 10.11 34.37
CA ARG A 102 -9.20 9.24 33.19
C ARG A 102 -9.81 10.03 32.03
N VAL A 103 -9.16 9.94 30.87
CA VAL A 103 -9.66 10.51 29.62
C VAL A 103 -9.71 9.38 28.59
N ASP A 104 -10.92 9.02 28.18
CA ASP A 104 -11.14 8.03 27.14
C ASP A 104 -11.31 8.70 25.76
N VAL A 105 -10.91 7.97 24.72
CA VAL A 105 -11.03 8.39 23.32
C VAL A 105 -11.68 7.26 22.56
N ASN A 106 -12.66 7.58 21.71
CA ASN A 106 -13.25 6.60 20.81
C ASN A 106 -12.20 6.05 19.84
N GLN A 107 -12.22 4.73 19.63
CA GLN A 107 -11.23 4.07 18.79
C GLN A 107 -11.21 4.61 17.35
N ALA A 108 -12.37 4.99 16.82
CA ALA A 108 -12.52 5.62 15.51
C ALA A 108 -11.85 7.01 15.42
N ASP A 109 -11.70 7.69 16.56
CA ASP A 109 -11.13 9.03 16.66
C ASP A 109 -9.62 9.01 16.90
N ILE A 110 -9.00 7.85 17.17
CA ILE A 110 -7.56 7.73 17.35
C ILE A 110 -6.80 8.15 16.08
N ALA A 111 -7.23 7.72 14.89
CA ALA A 111 -6.55 8.09 13.66
C ALA A 111 -6.64 9.60 13.36
N PRO A 112 -7.82 10.25 13.45
CA PRO A 112 -7.93 11.72 13.41
C PRO A 112 -7.13 12.43 14.51
N LEU A 113 -7.05 11.86 15.71
CA LEU A 113 -6.29 12.42 16.85
C LEU A 113 -4.78 12.33 16.63
N MET A 114 -4.31 11.25 16.00
CA MET A 114 -2.93 11.09 15.53
C MET A 114 -2.63 11.98 14.32
N ASP A 115 -3.62 12.63 13.70
CA ASP A 115 -3.42 13.62 12.64
C ASP A 115 -3.46 15.05 13.22
N ASN A 116 -4.35 15.29 14.19
CA ASN A 116 -4.53 16.56 14.91
C ASN A 116 -3.97 16.49 16.34
N PHE A 117 -2.64 16.35 16.46
CA PHE A 117 -1.86 16.22 17.71
C PHE A 117 -2.04 17.33 18.77
N ARG A 118 -2.81 18.37 18.49
CA ARG A 118 -2.97 19.60 19.29
C ARG A 118 -3.68 19.38 20.63
N LEU A 119 -4.36 18.26 20.82
CA LEU A 119 -5.23 18.00 21.98
C LEU A 119 -4.48 17.71 23.28
N PHE A 120 -3.18 17.41 23.23
CA PHE A 120 -2.39 17.05 24.42
C PHE A 120 -1.30 18.06 24.77
N LEU A 121 -1.17 19.18 24.05
CA LEU A 121 -0.05 20.13 24.19
C LEU A 121 -0.36 21.30 25.14
N ASP A 122 0.59 21.62 26.03
CA ASP A 122 0.44 22.64 27.08
C ASP A 122 0.97 24.03 26.67
N CYS A 123 1.91 24.11 25.71
CA CYS A 123 2.42 25.39 25.21
C CYS A 123 2.74 25.41 23.70
N HIS A 124 2.70 26.61 23.11
CA HIS A 124 2.94 26.81 21.66
C HIS A 124 4.37 26.51 21.21
N ALA A 125 5.37 26.66 22.09
CA ALA A 125 6.75 26.32 21.74
C ALA A 125 6.92 24.79 21.63
N ASP A 126 6.38 24.05 22.59
CA ASP A 126 6.36 22.58 22.56
C ASP A 126 5.56 22.04 21.36
N GLU A 127 4.50 22.76 20.95
CA GLU A 127 3.69 22.42 19.77
C GLU A 127 4.52 22.46 18.48
N VAL A 128 5.32 23.52 18.28
CA VAL A 128 6.16 23.67 17.07
C VAL A 128 7.28 22.65 17.06
N GLU A 129 7.92 22.40 18.21
CA GLU A 129 8.96 21.38 18.31
C GLU A 129 8.42 19.97 18.04
N ALA A 130 7.22 19.65 18.53
CA ALA A 130 6.55 18.38 18.27
C ALA A 130 6.21 18.21 16.78
N VAL A 131 5.66 19.24 16.14
CA VAL A 131 5.35 19.21 14.70
C VAL A 131 6.64 19.08 13.88
N LEU A 132 7.69 19.82 14.20
CA LEU A 132 9.00 19.67 13.54
C LEU A 132 9.57 18.26 13.73
N ALA A 133 9.47 17.68 14.92
CA ALA A 133 9.93 16.32 15.18
C ALA A 133 9.17 15.30 14.32
N ASN A 134 7.84 15.42 14.20
CA ASN A 134 7.03 14.59 13.32
C ASN A 134 7.42 14.79 11.84
N THR A 135 7.54 16.03 11.39
CA THR A 135 7.99 16.36 10.03
C THR A 135 9.36 15.73 9.73
N LYS A 136 10.33 15.82 10.64
CA LYS A 136 11.64 15.18 10.50
C LYS A 136 11.52 13.66 10.41
N GLN A 137 10.61 13.02 11.15
CA GLN A 137 10.39 11.57 11.04
C GLN A 137 9.88 11.18 9.66
N VAL A 138 8.83 11.84 9.15
CA VAL A 138 8.26 11.57 7.82
C VAL A 138 9.30 11.84 6.73
N LEU A 139 10.03 12.96 6.82
CA LEU A 139 11.11 13.30 5.91
C LEU A 139 12.21 12.24 5.91
N ASN A 140 12.61 11.72 7.07
CA ASN A 140 13.59 10.64 7.14
C ASN A 140 13.11 9.35 6.47
N GLN A 141 11.82 9.01 6.57
CA GLN A 141 11.25 7.88 5.81
C GLN A 141 11.37 8.12 4.30
N PHE A 142 11.04 9.33 3.83
CA PHE A 142 11.23 9.73 2.44
C PHE A 142 12.69 9.59 2.01
N VAL A 143 13.63 10.17 2.77
CA VAL A 143 15.08 10.14 2.47
C VAL A 143 15.57 8.70 2.37
N ARG A 144 15.19 7.83 3.32
CA ARG A 144 15.56 6.41 3.28
C ARG A 144 14.98 5.70 2.07
N LYS A 145 13.69 5.90 1.78
CA LYS A 145 13.05 5.29 0.61
C LYS A 145 13.69 5.75 -0.70
N SER A 146 14.03 7.04 -0.80
CA SER A 146 14.77 7.61 -1.94
C SER A 146 16.14 6.96 -2.10
N GLN A 147 16.93 6.89 -1.03
CA GLN A 147 18.28 6.28 -1.05
C GLN A 147 18.23 4.80 -1.41
N THR A 148 17.30 4.04 -0.84
CA THR A 148 17.12 2.63 -1.19
C THR A 148 16.78 2.48 -2.67
N LYS A 149 15.85 3.30 -3.19
CA LYS A 149 15.50 3.25 -4.62
C LYS A 149 16.65 3.71 -5.52
N GLU A 150 17.42 4.71 -5.11
CA GLU A 150 18.62 5.17 -5.84
C GLU A 150 19.69 4.09 -5.91
N SER A 151 19.93 3.36 -4.83
CA SER A 151 20.93 2.28 -4.78
C SER A 151 20.56 1.03 -5.58
N THR A 152 19.27 0.85 -5.87
CA THR A 152 18.73 -0.37 -6.49
C THR A 152 18.28 -0.12 -7.93
N SER A 153 17.76 1.05 -8.25
CA SER A 153 17.21 1.36 -9.58
C SER A 153 18.31 1.64 -10.60
N LEU A 154 18.26 0.99 -11.77
CA LEU A 154 19.20 1.27 -12.87
C LEU A 154 19.01 2.68 -13.46
N PHE A 155 17.78 3.18 -13.48
CA PHE A 155 17.42 4.50 -14.01
C PHE A 155 16.73 5.37 -12.96
N PHE A 156 17.45 5.70 -11.90
CA PHE A 156 16.91 6.51 -10.83
C PHE A 156 16.53 7.93 -11.30
N LYS A 157 15.31 8.33 -10.94
CA LYS A 157 14.74 9.66 -11.07
C LYS A 157 14.34 10.15 -9.67
N PRO A 158 14.96 11.23 -9.16
CA PRO A 158 14.66 11.76 -7.84
C PRO A 158 13.34 12.52 -7.82
N PHE A 159 12.72 12.59 -6.64
CA PHE A 159 11.59 13.48 -6.39
C PHE A 159 12.08 14.93 -6.21
N LYS A 160 12.09 15.68 -7.32
CA LYS A 160 12.66 17.04 -7.41
C LYS A 160 12.19 18.04 -6.34
N PRO A 161 10.90 18.07 -5.91
CA PRO A 161 10.44 19.05 -4.94
C PRO A 161 11.18 19.01 -3.60
N LEU A 162 11.75 17.86 -3.21
CA LEU A 162 12.55 17.72 -2.00
C LEU A 162 14.06 17.74 -2.28
N GLY A 163 14.52 18.16 -3.46
CA GLY A 163 15.96 18.21 -3.77
C GLY A 163 16.79 19.09 -2.81
N HIS A 164 16.16 20.11 -2.20
CA HIS A 164 16.79 21.05 -1.28
C HIS A 164 16.15 21.04 0.12
N TYR A 165 15.67 19.87 0.59
CA TYR A 165 15.00 19.77 1.89
C TYR A 165 15.86 20.26 3.06
N SER A 166 17.19 20.14 2.98
CA SER A 166 18.11 20.62 4.02
C SER A 166 17.97 22.13 4.25
N SER A 167 17.89 22.92 3.18
CA SER A 167 17.72 24.37 3.30
C SER A 167 16.34 24.75 3.88
N LEU A 168 15.30 23.94 3.62
CA LEU A 168 13.99 24.13 4.24
C LEU A 168 14.02 23.81 5.74
N LEU A 169 14.76 22.76 6.15
CA LEU A 169 14.97 22.45 7.56
C LEU A 169 15.74 23.55 8.28
N ASP A 170 16.84 24.04 7.69
CA ASP A 170 17.64 25.13 8.27
C ASP A 170 16.77 26.38 8.47
N GLN A 171 15.94 26.73 7.47
CA GLN A 171 14.99 27.83 7.59
C GLN A 171 13.99 27.64 8.73
N ILE A 172 13.48 26.42 8.94
CA ILE A 172 12.55 26.16 10.05
C ILE A 172 13.26 26.34 11.40
N GLU A 173 14.47 25.82 11.56
CA GLU A 173 15.25 25.92 12.80
C GLU A 173 15.62 27.39 13.11
N ASP A 174 15.92 28.19 12.08
CA ASP A 174 16.14 29.63 12.22
C ASP A 174 14.87 30.37 12.68
N GLN A 175 13.69 30.05 12.11
CA GLN A 175 12.42 30.67 12.53
C GLN A 175 12.08 30.33 13.99
N ILE A 176 12.31 29.09 14.43
CA ILE A 176 12.15 28.68 15.84
C ILE A 176 13.10 29.46 16.75
N SER A 177 14.37 29.59 16.35
CA SER A 177 15.39 30.32 17.13
C SER A 177 15.05 31.81 17.26
N ASN A 178 14.39 32.39 16.27
CA ASN A 178 13.92 33.78 16.27
C ASN A 178 12.58 33.98 17.00
N GLY A 179 11.93 32.91 17.45
CA GLY A 179 10.63 32.96 18.13
C GLY A 179 9.41 33.13 17.21
N ASP A 180 9.59 33.03 15.89
CA ASP A 180 8.48 33.04 14.92
C ASP A 180 7.90 31.63 14.76
N TYR A 181 7.16 31.23 15.80
CA TYR A 181 6.56 29.92 15.92
C TYR A 181 5.48 29.63 14.85
N GLU A 182 4.74 30.65 14.42
CA GLU A 182 3.69 30.49 13.41
C GLU A 182 4.29 30.20 12.02
N ALA A 183 5.34 30.93 11.63
CA ALA A 183 6.05 30.67 10.38
C ALA A 183 6.73 29.29 10.39
N ALA A 184 7.40 28.94 11.50
CA ALA A 184 8.04 27.64 11.67
C ALA A 184 7.03 26.47 11.56
N MET A 185 5.85 26.62 12.16
CA MET A 185 4.77 25.63 12.10
C MET A 185 4.36 25.38 10.65
N LYS A 186 4.00 26.45 9.94
CA LYS A 186 3.52 26.36 8.56
C LYS A 186 4.57 25.78 7.61
N LEU A 187 5.84 26.14 7.78
CA LEU A 187 6.94 25.56 7.01
C LEU A 187 7.13 24.07 7.31
N SER A 188 7.01 23.67 8.57
CA SER A 188 7.10 22.26 9.00
C SER A 188 5.98 21.41 8.42
N GLU A 189 4.74 21.91 8.42
CA GLU A 189 3.59 21.22 7.81
C GLU A 189 3.75 21.09 6.29
N ASN A 190 4.15 22.17 5.61
CA ASN A 190 4.42 22.13 4.17
C ASN A 190 5.52 21.11 3.81
N LEU A 191 6.57 21.03 4.61
CA LEU A 191 7.66 20.07 4.42
C LEU A 191 7.18 18.63 4.65
N ARG A 192 6.32 18.39 5.66
CA ARG A 192 5.68 17.09 5.90
C ARG A 192 4.84 16.68 4.70
N ASP A 193 4.01 17.58 4.19
CA ASP A 193 3.12 17.31 3.06
C ASP A 193 3.91 16.99 1.78
N LEU A 194 5.00 17.71 1.53
CA LEU A 194 5.94 17.38 0.45
C LEU A 194 6.59 16.01 0.65
N ALA A 195 6.98 15.65 1.88
CA ALA A 195 7.56 14.34 2.20
C ALA A 195 6.55 13.20 1.98
N LEU A 196 5.29 13.38 2.36
CA LEU A 196 4.21 12.44 2.09
C LEU A 196 3.97 12.26 0.57
N GLN A 197 3.95 13.35 -0.19
CA GLN A 197 3.87 13.30 -1.65
C GLN A 197 5.08 12.56 -2.26
N GLY A 198 6.27 12.79 -1.74
CA GLY A 198 7.49 12.06 -2.14
C GLY A 198 7.43 10.57 -1.80
N LEU A 199 6.88 10.20 -0.66
CA LEU A 199 6.65 8.80 -0.27
C LEU A 199 5.67 8.10 -1.21
N HIS A 200 4.58 8.79 -1.58
CA HIS A 200 3.60 8.32 -2.55
C HIS A 200 4.23 8.15 -3.93
N TYR A 201 5.02 9.13 -4.38
CA TYR A 201 5.78 9.04 -5.63
C TYR A 201 6.64 7.77 -5.70
N PHE A 202 7.36 7.43 -4.63
CA PHE A 202 8.14 6.20 -4.57
C PHE A 202 7.31 4.93 -4.36
N GLN A 203 6.07 5.04 -3.86
CA GLN A 203 5.15 3.90 -3.76
C GLN A 203 4.60 3.52 -5.14
N THR A 204 4.33 4.49 -5.99
CA THR A 204 3.84 4.29 -7.35
C THR A 204 4.95 4.26 -8.40
N TYR A 205 6.22 4.19 -7.98
CA TYR A 205 7.37 4.38 -8.86
C TYR A 205 7.43 3.36 -10.00
N ASP A 206 7.20 2.09 -9.65
CA ASP A 206 7.26 0.96 -10.58
C ASP A 206 5.87 0.61 -11.16
N TRP A 207 4.86 1.43 -10.87
CA TRP A 207 3.47 1.13 -11.19
C TRP A 207 3.25 0.84 -12.68
N LEU A 208 3.84 1.65 -13.57
CA LEU A 208 3.65 1.47 -15.02
C LEU A 208 4.21 0.14 -15.51
N MET A 209 5.42 -0.24 -15.05
CA MET A 209 6.04 -1.52 -15.39
C MET A 209 5.18 -2.67 -14.87
N LEU A 210 4.83 -2.64 -13.59
CA LEU A 210 4.06 -3.71 -12.96
C LEU A 210 2.68 -3.85 -13.59
N MET A 211 1.98 -2.73 -13.85
CA MET A 211 0.69 -2.71 -14.53
C MET A 211 0.79 -3.30 -15.94
N THR A 212 1.84 -2.97 -16.70
CA THR A 212 2.06 -3.50 -18.04
C THR A 212 2.28 -5.01 -18.02
N VAL A 213 3.17 -5.49 -17.14
CA VAL A 213 3.47 -6.93 -17.02
C VAL A 213 2.23 -7.72 -16.61
N ILE A 214 1.51 -7.26 -15.58
CA ILE A 214 0.30 -7.94 -15.10
C ILE A 214 -0.80 -7.96 -16.18
N THR A 215 -1.01 -6.82 -16.86
CA THR A 215 -2.02 -6.74 -17.93
C THR A 215 -1.68 -7.67 -19.09
N LEU A 216 -0.41 -7.69 -19.54
CA LEU A 216 0.06 -8.62 -20.56
C LEU A 216 -0.03 -10.07 -20.08
N GLY A 217 0.20 -10.33 -18.80
CA GLY A 217 0.02 -11.64 -18.18
C GLY A 217 -1.42 -12.13 -18.27
N TYR A 218 -2.40 -11.30 -17.89
CA TYR A 218 -3.82 -11.64 -18.01
C TYR A 218 -4.26 -11.85 -19.46
N ILE A 219 -3.88 -10.96 -20.38
CA ILE A 219 -4.18 -11.09 -21.81
C ILE A 219 -3.55 -12.37 -22.38
N GLY A 220 -2.29 -12.63 -22.03
CA GLY A 220 -1.58 -13.84 -22.42
C GLY A 220 -2.29 -15.09 -21.89
N TRP A 221 -2.65 -15.11 -20.62
CA TRP A 221 -3.34 -16.26 -20.01
C TRP A 221 -4.67 -16.58 -20.69
N MET A 222 -5.51 -15.55 -20.93
CA MET A 222 -6.78 -15.74 -21.64
C MET A 222 -6.57 -16.25 -23.07
N THR A 223 -5.59 -15.68 -23.78
CA THR A 223 -5.26 -16.12 -25.14
C THR A 223 -4.77 -17.56 -25.15
N TYR A 224 -3.90 -17.92 -24.22
CA TYR A 224 -3.38 -19.28 -24.08
C TYR A 224 -4.48 -20.29 -23.81
N ILE A 225 -5.41 -19.99 -22.89
CA ILE A 225 -6.58 -20.86 -22.62
C ILE A 225 -7.42 -21.02 -23.89
N VAL A 226 -7.74 -19.93 -24.59
CA VAL A 226 -8.54 -20.00 -25.82
C VAL A 226 -7.86 -20.86 -26.87
N LEU A 227 -6.55 -20.68 -27.10
CA LEU A 227 -5.78 -21.51 -28.03
C LEU A 227 -5.78 -22.98 -27.60
N HIS A 228 -5.54 -23.26 -26.33
CA HIS A 228 -5.54 -24.62 -25.80
C HIS A 228 -6.91 -25.29 -25.95
N VAL A 229 -8.00 -24.58 -25.67
CA VAL A 229 -9.36 -25.11 -25.83
C VAL A 229 -9.67 -25.38 -27.30
N LEU A 230 -9.32 -24.45 -28.19
CA LEU A 230 -9.50 -24.64 -29.63
C LEU A 230 -8.71 -25.85 -30.15
N GLN A 231 -7.46 -26.02 -29.71
CA GLN A 231 -6.62 -27.12 -30.15
C GLN A 231 -7.08 -28.48 -29.60
N SER A 232 -7.47 -28.54 -28.33
CA SER A 232 -7.79 -29.80 -27.65
C SER A 232 -9.23 -30.28 -27.87
N TYR A 233 -10.18 -29.37 -28.05
CA TYR A 233 -11.62 -29.71 -28.03
C TYR A 233 -12.35 -29.40 -29.34
N THR A 234 -11.68 -28.88 -30.37
CA THR A 234 -12.30 -28.66 -31.67
C THR A 234 -11.60 -29.45 -32.77
N SER A 235 -12.37 -29.91 -33.77
CA SER A 235 -11.82 -30.57 -34.96
C SER A 235 -10.95 -29.65 -35.83
N LEU A 236 -10.90 -28.35 -35.49
CA LEU A 236 -10.17 -27.32 -36.20
C LEU A 236 -8.66 -27.59 -36.24
N ALA A 237 -8.11 -28.17 -35.17
CA ALA A 237 -6.71 -28.56 -35.12
C ALA A 237 -6.37 -29.62 -36.19
N GLY A 238 -7.20 -30.66 -36.31
CA GLY A 238 -7.02 -31.72 -37.31
C GLY A 238 -7.08 -31.19 -38.75
N ASP A 239 -8.08 -30.38 -39.08
CA ASP A 239 -8.25 -29.82 -40.43
C ASP A 239 -7.13 -28.84 -40.83
N ILE A 240 -6.57 -28.10 -39.86
CA ILE A 240 -5.50 -27.12 -40.09
C ILE A 240 -4.13 -27.79 -40.20
N LEU A 241 -3.80 -28.73 -39.31
CA LEU A 241 -2.50 -29.41 -39.30
C LEU A 241 -2.29 -30.28 -40.55
N THR A 242 -3.34 -30.95 -41.04
CA THR A 242 -3.25 -31.86 -42.20
C THR A 242 -2.95 -31.13 -43.52
N LYS A 243 -3.21 -29.80 -43.61
CA LYS A 243 -3.02 -29.00 -44.84
C LYS A 243 -1.68 -28.26 -44.95
N GLU A 244 -0.92 -28.10 -43.87
CA GLU A 244 0.34 -27.33 -43.83
C GLU A 244 1.59 -28.18 -43.54
N GLN A 245 1.50 -29.51 -43.69
CA GLN A 245 2.61 -30.42 -43.41
C GLN A 245 3.48 -30.68 -44.65
N ALA A 246 4.37 -29.73 -44.93
CA ALA A 246 5.66 -29.97 -45.56
C ALA A 246 6.64 -28.87 -45.10
N ASP A 247 7.75 -29.28 -44.51
CA ASP A 247 8.96 -28.53 -44.15
C ASP A 247 9.04 -27.64 -42.89
N HIS A 248 10.15 -27.84 -42.17
CA HIS A 248 10.72 -27.06 -41.04
C HIS A 248 9.95 -26.98 -39.70
N GLN A 249 9.13 -27.98 -39.38
CA GLN A 249 8.27 -28.02 -38.18
C GLN A 249 8.99 -27.89 -36.82
N THR A 250 10.21 -28.42 -36.66
CA THR A 250 10.92 -28.42 -35.37
C THR A 250 11.85 -27.23 -35.17
N ASP A 251 12.31 -26.60 -36.25
CA ASP A 251 13.35 -25.56 -36.17
C ASP A 251 12.77 -24.21 -35.72
N ASN A 252 11.60 -23.81 -36.24
CA ASN A 252 10.99 -22.52 -35.87
C ASN A 252 10.46 -22.48 -34.44
N THR A 253 9.83 -23.56 -33.96
CA THR A 253 9.35 -23.63 -32.57
C THR A 253 10.52 -23.58 -31.58
N ARG A 254 11.62 -24.29 -31.87
CA ARG A 254 12.85 -24.22 -31.08
C ARG A 254 13.47 -22.82 -31.08
N LYS A 255 13.46 -22.12 -32.22
CA LYS A 255 13.93 -20.72 -32.30
C LYS A 255 13.09 -19.78 -31.43
N VAL A 256 11.76 -19.91 -31.44
CA VAL A 256 10.86 -19.10 -30.60
C VAL A 256 11.09 -19.40 -29.12
N GLN A 257 11.21 -20.67 -28.74
CA GLN A 257 11.50 -21.05 -27.36
C GLN A 257 12.87 -20.54 -26.89
N LEU A 258 13.90 -20.64 -27.74
CA LEU A 258 15.23 -20.08 -27.45
C LEU A 258 15.14 -18.56 -27.25
N CYS A 259 14.42 -17.86 -28.13
CA CYS A 259 14.18 -16.42 -28.02
C CYS A 259 13.46 -16.06 -26.71
N GLY A 260 12.41 -16.81 -26.35
CA GLY A 260 11.70 -16.66 -25.07
C GLY A 260 12.60 -16.88 -23.86
N CYS A 261 13.46 -17.90 -23.87
CA CYS A 261 14.45 -18.14 -22.82
C CYS A 261 15.48 -16.99 -22.70
N LEU A 262 15.92 -16.43 -23.83
CA LEU A 262 16.82 -15.27 -23.83
C LEU A 262 16.14 -14.03 -23.25
N PHE A 263 14.88 -13.75 -23.62
CA PHE A 263 14.10 -12.67 -23.01
C PHE A 263 13.89 -12.87 -21.52
N LEU A 264 13.54 -14.09 -21.11
CA LEU A 264 13.37 -14.45 -19.70
C LEU A 264 14.65 -14.23 -18.91
N GLY A 265 15.78 -14.70 -19.43
CA GLY A 265 17.10 -14.49 -18.84
C GLY A 265 17.44 -13.01 -18.72
N LEU A 266 17.22 -12.23 -19.79
CA LEU A 266 17.47 -10.78 -19.80
C LEU A 266 16.65 -10.06 -18.72
N PHE A 267 15.33 -10.25 -18.68
CA PHE A 267 14.48 -9.62 -17.68
C PHE A 267 14.80 -10.09 -16.26
N SER A 268 15.12 -11.37 -16.07
CA SER A 268 15.52 -11.90 -14.75
C SER A 268 16.81 -11.27 -14.26
N ILE A 269 17.80 -11.06 -15.14
CA ILE A 269 19.05 -10.36 -14.81
C ILE A 269 18.76 -8.91 -14.43
N ILE A 270 17.94 -8.20 -15.20
CA ILE A 270 17.56 -6.81 -14.90
C ILE A 270 16.91 -6.72 -13.52
N LEU A 271 15.89 -7.54 -13.26
CA LEU A 271 15.18 -7.55 -11.97
C LEU A 271 16.08 -7.96 -10.80
N PHE A 272 17.05 -8.84 -11.03
CA PHE A 272 18.04 -9.24 -10.03
C PHE A 272 19.01 -8.10 -9.72
N MET A 273 19.52 -7.42 -10.74
CA MET A 273 20.36 -6.21 -10.58
C MET A 273 19.60 -5.11 -9.83
N GLU A 274 18.29 -4.98 -10.08
CA GLU A 274 17.44 -4.01 -9.38
C GLU A 274 17.02 -4.44 -7.97
N GLN A 275 17.47 -5.60 -7.48
CA GLN A 275 17.06 -6.19 -6.20
C GLN A 275 15.53 -6.21 -6.02
N SER A 276 14.81 -6.45 -7.13
CA SER A 276 13.36 -6.37 -7.16
C SER A 276 12.71 -7.42 -6.25
N PRO A 277 11.55 -7.11 -5.64
CA PRO A 277 10.82 -8.06 -4.80
C PRO A 277 10.52 -9.37 -5.53
N PRO A 278 10.46 -10.52 -4.84
CA PRO A 278 10.20 -11.82 -5.46
C PRO A 278 8.95 -11.88 -6.36
N LEU A 279 7.91 -11.13 -6.00
CA LEU A 279 6.68 -11.06 -6.79
C LEU A 279 6.89 -10.49 -8.21
N TYR A 280 7.85 -9.56 -8.38
CA TYR A 280 8.13 -8.96 -9.69
C TYR A 280 8.70 -10.01 -10.65
N HIS A 281 9.58 -10.88 -10.12
CA HIS A 281 10.11 -12.03 -10.86
C HIS A 281 8.99 -12.98 -11.25
N ALA A 282 8.11 -13.34 -10.31
CA ALA A 282 7.00 -14.26 -10.58
C ALA A 282 6.07 -13.76 -11.71
N TYR A 283 5.64 -12.50 -11.66
CA TYR A 283 4.80 -11.91 -12.70
C TYR A 283 5.49 -11.85 -14.06
N THR A 284 6.77 -11.47 -14.08
CA THR A 284 7.52 -11.33 -15.33
C THR A 284 7.81 -12.69 -15.96
N ILE A 285 8.24 -13.67 -15.17
CA ILE A 285 8.49 -15.05 -15.61
C ILE A 285 7.22 -15.66 -16.21
N MET A 286 6.09 -15.56 -15.48
CA MET A 286 4.81 -16.09 -15.96
C MET A 286 4.39 -15.43 -17.28
N THR A 287 4.51 -14.11 -17.38
CA THR A 287 4.13 -13.36 -18.57
C THR A 287 4.99 -13.77 -19.77
N VAL A 288 6.32 -13.75 -19.63
CA VAL A 288 7.23 -14.15 -20.71
C VAL A 288 7.00 -15.61 -21.12
N PHE A 289 6.77 -16.51 -20.16
CA PHE A 289 6.45 -17.90 -20.43
C PHE A 289 5.18 -18.04 -21.29
N LEU A 290 4.07 -17.42 -20.88
CA LEU A 290 2.80 -17.48 -21.61
C LEU A 290 2.93 -16.96 -23.04
N TRP A 291 3.57 -15.81 -23.23
CA TRP A 291 3.77 -15.23 -24.56
C TRP A 291 4.72 -16.06 -25.43
N THR A 292 5.69 -16.74 -24.82
CA THR A 292 6.54 -17.70 -25.54
C THR A 292 5.72 -18.89 -26.02
N GLN A 293 4.84 -19.46 -25.18
CA GLN A 293 3.95 -20.57 -25.55
C GLN A 293 2.95 -20.18 -26.65
N ILE A 294 2.36 -18.99 -26.56
CA ILE A 294 1.45 -18.47 -27.59
C ILE A 294 2.19 -18.30 -28.92
N SER A 295 3.40 -17.74 -28.86
CA SER A 295 4.21 -17.49 -30.05
C SER A 295 4.72 -18.78 -30.70
N SER A 296 4.93 -19.87 -29.94
CA SER A 296 5.24 -21.16 -30.56
C SER A 296 4.09 -21.69 -31.41
N GLU A 297 2.86 -21.31 -31.11
CA GLU A 297 1.65 -21.68 -31.85
C GLU A 297 1.35 -20.75 -33.04
N TYR A 298 2.31 -19.94 -33.49
CA TYR A 298 2.10 -18.91 -34.52
C TYR A 298 1.44 -19.42 -35.81
N ARG A 299 1.72 -20.67 -36.23
CA ARG A 299 1.11 -21.26 -37.44
C ARG A 299 -0.38 -21.50 -37.23
N PHE A 300 -0.74 -22.10 -36.10
CA PHE A 300 -2.15 -22.31 -35.75
C PHE A 300 -2.89 -20.97 -35.66
N ILE A 301 -2.27 -19.96 -35.03
CA ILE A 301 -2.83 -18.60 -34.96
C ILE A 301 -3.00 -18.00 -36.37
N LYS A 302 -1.99 -18.13 -37.24
CA LYS A 302 -2.05 -17.63 -38.63
C LYS A 302 -3.11 -18.34 -39.45
N ALA A 303 -3.25 -19.66 -39.32
CA ALA A 303 -4.25 -20.46 -39.99
C ALA A 303 -5.67 -20.14 -39.49
N LEU A 304 -5.85 -20.05 -38.16
CA LEU A 304 -7.08 -19.60 -37.52
C LEU A 304 -7.48 -18.21 -38.03
N TRP A 305 -6.52 -17.27 -38.08
CA TRP A 305 -6.76 -15.93 -38.61
C TRP A 305 -7.19 -15.95 -40.09
N LYS A 306 -6.52 -16.73 -40.93
CA LYS A 306 -6.86 -16.91 -42.34
C LYS A 306 -8.26 -17.50 -42.50
N GLN A 307 -8.63 -18.48 -41.68
CA GLN A 307 -9.94 -19.12 -41.73
C GLN A 307 -11.06 -18.20 -41.24
N LEU A 308 -10.84 -17.44 -40.18
CA LEU A 308 -11.79 -16.44 -39.68
C LEU A 308 -12.00 -15.32 -40.72
N TYR A 309 -10.92 -14.81 -41.30
CA TYR A 309 -11.00 -13.79 -42.36
C TYR A 309 -11.70 -14.32 -43.61
N GLY A 310 -11.36 -15.54 -44.05
CA GLY A 310 -11.98 -16.20 -45.20
C GLY A 310 -13.46 -16.55 -45.00
N ARG A 311 -13.88 -16.88 -43.77
CA ARG A 311 -15.30 -17.05 -43.44
C ARG A 311 -16.04 -15.71 -43.47
N ARG A 312 -15.45 -14.63 -42.94
CA ARG A 312 -16.06 -13.29 -42.97
C ARG A 312 -16.33 -12.83 -44.40
N THR A 313 -15.35 -12.95 -45.31
CA THR A 313 -15.54 -12.61 -46.72
C THR A 313 -16.59 -13.50 -47.38
N ASN A 314 -16.62 -14.81 -47.09
CA ASN A 314 -17.65 -15.72 -47.62
C ASN A 314 -19.07 -15.44 -47.12
N TYR A 315 -19.24 -15.02 -45.86
CA TYR A 315 -20.56 -14.62 -45.35
C TYR A 315 -21.01 -13.31 -46.00
N PHE A 316 -20.12 -12.32 -46.10
CA PHE A 316 -20.43 -11.06 -46.79
C PHE A 316 -20.81 -11.31 -48.25
N THR A 317 -20.07 -12.13 -49.00
CA THR A 317 -20.39 -12.44 -50.40
C THR A 317 -21.66 -13.26 -50.54
N LYS A 318 -21.95 -14.21 -49.64
CA LYS A 318 -23.22 -14.96 -49.63
C LYS A 318 -24.43 -14.07 -49.36
N VAL A 319 -24.32 -13.13 -48.42
CA VAL A 319 -25.38 -12.15 -48.15
C VAL A 319 -25.58 -11.23 -49.35
N LEU A 320 -24.49 -10.74 -49.96
CA LEU A 320 -24.56 -9.90 -51.17
C LEU A 320 -25.16 -10.64 -52.37
N ALA A 321 -24.81 -11.91 -52.57
CA ALA A 321 -25.38 -12.75 -53.61
C ALA A 321 -26.87 -13.02 -53.38
N ALA A 322 -27.29 -13.28 -52.14
CA ALA A 322 -28.72 -13.43 -51.79
C ALA A 322 -29.51 -12.13 -52.02
N CYS A 323 -28.93 -10.97 -51.70
CA CYS A 323 -29.51 -9.68 -52.02
C CYS A 323 -29.60 -9.44 -53.54
N ALA A 324 -28.58 -9.79 -54.32
CA ALA A 324 -28.62 -9.66 -55.78
C ALA A 324 -29.70 -10.57 -56.39
N VAL A 325 -29.79 -11.82 -55.95
CA VAL A 325 -30.81 -12.78 -56.43
C VAL A 325 -32.23 -12.31 -56.08
N SER A 326 -32.44 -11.74 -54.89
CA SER A 326 -33.76 -11.21 -54.50
C SER A 326 -34.18 -9.97 -55.30
N VAL A 327 -33.24 -9.14 -55.75
CA VAL A 327 -33.53 -7.99 -56.65
C VAL A 327 -33.88 -8.45 -58.07
N PHE A 328 -33.33 -9.57 -58.55
CA PHE A 328 -33.67 -10.12 -59.87
C PHE A 328 -34.96 -10.95 -59.90
N ILE A 329 -35.50 -11.33 -58.73
CA ILE A 329 -36.75 -12.10 -58.60
C ILE A 329 -37.96 -11.19 -58.36
N LEU A 330 -37.74 -9.89 -58.08
CA LEU A 330 -38.79 -8.86 -57.97
C LEU A 330 -39.04 -8.17 -59.32
#